data_AF-A0A5J4PPK0-F1
#
_entry.id   AF-A0A5J4PPK0-F1
#
_cell.length_a   1.000
_cell.length_b   1.000
_cell.length_c   1.000
_cell.angle_alpha   90.00
_cell.angle_beta   90.00
_cell.angle_gamma   90.00
#
_symmetry.space_group_name_H-M   'P 1'
#
loop_
_entity.id
_entity.type
_entity.pdbx_description
1 polymer ?
#
loop_
_entity_poly.entity_id
_entity_poly.type
_entity_poly.pdbx_seq_one_letter_code
_entity_poly.pdbx_strand_id
1 'polypeptide(L)' 'MNVNKLFFLFLLSASTGIYAQKPIDYVNMMIGTTGAHPTEYGGVAPTVSEPFGMTQWCAATRINGISKTMYHYN' A
#
# COMPACT_ATOMS: atom_id res chain seq x y z
N MET A 1 22.61 37.71 -16.97
CA MET A 1 22.19 36.40 -17.54
C MET A 1 21.09 36.69 -18.54
N ASN A 2 21.22 36.32 -19.83
CA ASN A 2 20.26 36.73 -20.87
C ASN A 2 18.89 36.05 -20.69
N VAL A 3 17.79 36.76 -20.96
CA VAL A 3 16.40 36.29 -20.82
C VAL A 3 16.15 34.95 -21.53
N ASN A 4 16.76 34.74 -22.70
CA ASN A 4 16.67 33.49 -23.46
C ASN A 4 17.28 32.28 -22.71
N LYS A 5 18.33 32.49 -21.91
CA LYS A 5 18.93 31.44 -21.08
C LYS A 5 18.04 31.12 -19.87
N LEU A 6 17.35 32.11 -19.33
CA LEU A 6 16.41 31.92 -18.23
C LEU A 6 15.16 31.14 -18.67
N PHE A 7 14.66 31.41 -19.88
CA PHE A 7 13.54 30.69 -20.47
C PHE A 7 13.88 29.21 -20.76
N PHE A 8 15.09 28.95 -21.27
CA PHE A 8 15.59 27.58 -21.45
C PHE A 8 15.74 26.81 -20.13
N LEU A 9 16.19 27.48 -19.06
CA LEU A 9 16.31 26.88 -17.74
C LEU A 9 14.94 26.47 -17.17
N PHE A 10 13.92 27.31 -17.39
CA PHE A 10 12.54 27.06 -16.94
C PHE A 10 11.89 25.87 -17.68
N LEU A 11 12.13 25.76 -19.00
CA LEU A 11 11.70 24.60 -19.80
C LEU A 11 12.38 23.30 -19.38
N LEU A 12 13.66 23.34 -19.01
CA LEU A 12 14.39 22.16 -18.55
C LEU A 12 13.87 21.67 -17.19
N SER A 13 13.56 22.59 -16.26
CA SER A 13 12.98 22.24 -14.96
C SER A 13 11.53 21.74 -15.02
N ALA A 14 10.78 22.07 -16.08
CA ALA A 14 9.42 21.56 -16.26
C ALA A 14 9.37 20.06 -16.64
N SER A 15 10.49 19.51 -17.15
CA SER A 15 10.59 18.10 -17.56
C SER A 15 10.92 17.12 -16.42
N THR A 16 11.23 17.59 -15.21
CA THR A 16 11.55 16.70 -14.07
C THR A 16 10.32 16.12 -13.38
N GLY A 17 9.14 16.20 -14.01
CA GLY A 17 7.96 15.43 -13.64
C GLY A 17 8.11 13.93 -13.92
N ILE A 18 9.30 13.35 -13.70
CA ILE A 18 9.48 11.91 -13.59
C ILE A 18 8.56 11.50 -12.44
N TYR A 19 7.48 10.80 -12.78
CA TYR A 19 6.59 10.17 -11.81
C TYR A 19 7.45 9.29 -10.90
N ALA A 20 7.82 9.80 -9.72
CA ALA A 20 8.49 8.99 -8.73
C ALA A 20 7.53 7.83 -8.42
N GLN A 21 7.93 6.59 -8.70
CA GLN A 21 7.13 5.43 -8.32
C GLN A 21 6.79 5.56 -6.85
N LYS A 22 5.50 5.50 -6.50
CA LYS A 22 5.10 5.49 -5.11
C LYS A 22 5.29 4.06 -4.62
N PRO A 23 6.26 3.76 -3.74
CA PRO A 23 6.54 2.38 -3.34
C PRO A 23 5.31 1.66 -2.76
N ILE A 24 4.36 2.44 -2.23
CA ILE A 24 3.05 1.97 -1.75
C ILE A 24 2.24 1.23 -2.81
N ASP A 25 2.39 1.55 -4.10
CA ASP A 25 1.64 0.91 -5.19
C ASP A 25 2.02 -0.57 -5.35
N TYR A 26 3.18 -0.99 -4.83
CA TYR A 26 3.63 -2.39 -4.83
C TYR A 26 3.17 -3.18 -3.59
N VAL A 27 2.59 -2.52 -2.59
CA VAL A 27 2.12 -3.18 -1.37
C VAL A 27 0.77 -3.83 -1.64
N ASN A 28 0.75 -5.17 -1.67
CA ASN A 28 -0.49 -5.93 -1.75
C ASN A 28 -0.85 -6.50 -0.36
N MET A 29 -1.79 -5.84 0.32
CA MET A 29 -2.29 -6.25 1.64
C MET A 29 -3.06 -7.58 1.63
N MET A 30 -3.41 -8.12 0.46
CA MET A 30 -4.11 -9.41 0.35
C MET A 30 -3.17 -10.62 0.47
N ILE A 31 -1.85 -10.42 0.38
CA ILE A 31 -0.88 -11.52 0.53
C ILE A 31 -0.99 -12.10 1.95
N GLY A 32 -1.15 -13.42 2.05
CA GLY A 32 -1.29 -14.14 3.32
C GLY A 32 -2.69 -14.12 3.94
N THR A 33 -3.68 -13.50 3.28
CA THR A 33 -5.07 -13.43 3.77
C THR A 33 -5.91 -14.68 3.45
N THR A 34 -5.38 -15.60 2.66
CA THR A 34 -5.99 -16.89 2.34
C THR A 34 -4.94 -17.91 1.88
N GLY A 35 -5.37 -19.14 1.60
CA GLY A 35 -4.56 -20.25 1.11
C GLY A 35 -5.46 -21.46 0.82
N ALA A 36 -5.04 -22.36 -0.07
CA ALA A 36 -5.80 -23.58 -0.36
C ALA A 36 -5.66 -24.59 0.79
N HIS A 37 -4.47 -24.63 1.39
CA HIS A 37 -4.20 -25.39 2.60
C HIS A 37 -4.08 -24.47 3.83
N PRO A 38 -4.46 -24.91 5.05
CA PRO A 38 -4.32 -24.12 6.27
C PRO A 38 -2.90 -23.58 6.54
N THR A 39 -1.85 -24.22 6.03
CA THR A 39 -0.46 -23.78 6.20
C THR A 39 -0.05 -22.66 5.24
N GLU A 40 -0.83 -22.43 4.18
CA GLU A 40 -0.60 -21.35 3.22
C GLU A 40 -1.28 -20.05 3.67
N TYR A 41 -2.19 -20.15 4.63
CA TYR A 41 -2.79 -18.99 5.26
C TYR A 41 -1.83 -18.36 6.27
N GLY A 42 -1.38 -17.14 5.97
CA GLY A 42 -0.44 -16.39 6.80
C GLY A 42 -1.03 -15.85 8.11
N GLY A 43 -2.35 -15.94 8.31
CA GLY A 43 -2.98 -15.45 9.53
C GLY A 43 -3.05 -13.92 9.64
N VAL A 44 -2.81 -13.19 8.54
CA VAL A 44 -2.78 -11.72 8.50
C VAL A 44 -4.11 -11.11 8.05
N ALA A 45 -4.32 -9.85 8.41
CA ALA A 45 -5.49 -9.06 8.01
C ALA A 45 -5.06 -7.87 7.12
N PRO A 46 -5.80 -7.55 6.05
CA PRO A 46 -5.51 -6.42 5.18
C PRO A 46 -5.95 -5.11 5.85
N THR A 47 -5.20 -4.65 6.85
CA THR A 47 -5.56 -3.48 7.63
C THR A 47 -5.22 -2.16 6.94
N VAL A 48 -6.03 -1.13 7.21
CA VAL A 48 -5.78 0.25 6.80
C VAL A 48 -5.42 1.04 8.05
N SER A 49 -4.21 1.62 8.04
CA SER A 49 -3.70 2.51 9.09
C SER A 49 -2.48 3.27 8.60
N GLU A 50 -2.07 4.27 9.37
CA GLU A 50 -0.73 4.85 9.28
C GLU A 50 0.31 3.89 9.88
N PRO A 51 1.60 4.02 9.52
CA PRO A 51 2.65 3.24 10.17
C PRO A 51 2.62 3.41 11.69
N PHE A 52 2.51 2.29 12.42
CA PHE A 52 2.39 2.24 13.88
C PHE A 52 1.16 2.94 14.46
N GLY A 53 0.12 3.18 13.65
CA GLY A 53 -1.14 3.75 14.12
C GLY A 53 -1.78 2.89 15.22
N MET A 54 -2.23 3.56 16.30
CA MET A 54 -2.91 2.89 17.42
C MET A 54 -4.18 2.14 16.97
N THR A 55 -4.85 2.66 15.94
CA THR A 55 -6.09 2.08 15.39
C THR A 55 -5.86 1.58 13.98
N GLN A 56 -6.29 0.35 13.72
CA GLN A 56 -6.25 -0.28 12.42
C GLN A 56 -7.66 -0.73 12.02
N TRP A 57 -8.04 -0.46 10.78
CA TRP A 57 -9.36 -0.81 10.26
C TRP A 57 -9.27 -1.98 9.29
N CYS A 58 -10.17 -2.95 9.40
CA CYS A 58 -10.25 -4.09 8.48
C CYS A 58 -11.71 -4.54 8.38
N ALA A 59 -12.13 -4.99 7.20
CA ALA A 59 -13.40 -5.70 7.07
C ALA A 59 -13.34 -7.00 7.90
N ALA A 60 -14.44 -7.36 8.56
CA ALA A 60 -14.56 -8.65 9.23
C ALA A 60 -15.41 -9.58 8.36
N THR A 61 -14.82 -10.67 7.87
CA THR A 61 -15.52 -11.65 7.00
C THR A 61 -15.83 -12.96 7.71
N ARG A 62 -15.31 -13.16 8.93
CA ARG A 62 -15.55 -14.35 9.75
C ARG A 62 -16.34 -14.02 11.02
N ILE A 63 -17.02 -15.03 11.56
CA ILE A 63 -17.54 -15.00 12.93
C ILE A 63 -16.36 -15.02 13.92
N ASN A 64 -16.48 -14.22 14.97
CA ASN A 64 -15.47 -14.12 16.02
C ASN A 64 -15.15 -15.49 16.64
N GLY A 65 -13.87 -15.73 16.93
CA GLY A 65 -13.41 -16.96 17.56
C GLY A 65 -12.01 -16.84 18.14
N ILE A 66 -11.68 -17.73 19.07
CA ILE A 66 -10.36 -17.77 19.70
C ILE A 66 -9.32 -18.16 18.66
N SER A 67 -8.21 -17.43 18.62
CA SER A 67 -7.07 -17.68 17.71
C SER A 67 -7.45 -17.67 16.23
N LYS A 68 -8.49 -16.92 15.84
CA LYS A 68 -8.87 -16.70 14.44
C LYS A 68 -8.72 -15.23 14.08
N THR A 69 -8.03 -14.96 12.99
CA THR A 69 -7.99 -13.63 12.39
C THR A 69 -9.37 -13.28 11.82
N MET A 70 -9.77 -12.01 11.94
CA MET A 70 -11.09 -11.50 11.57
C MET A 70 -11.40 -11.57 10.06
N TYR A 71 -10.36 -11.66 9.22
CA TYR A 71 -10.48 -11.66 7.76
C TYR A 71 -10.01 -12.97 7.11
N HIS A 72 -10.74 -13.38 6.09
CA HIS A 72 -10.35 -14.33 5.05
C HIS A 72 -10.84 -13.81 3.72
N TYR A 73 -10.02 -13.96 2.67
CA TYR A 73 -10.42 -13.55 1.32
C TYR A 73 -11.47 -14.48 0.69
N ASN A 74 -11.44 -15.78 1.02
CA ASN A 74 -12.34 -16.81 0.48
C ASN A 74 -13.51 -17.13 1.41
#